data_AF-A0A2P7SMI9-F1
#
_entry.id   AF-A0A2P7SMI9-F1
#
_cell.length_a   1.000
_cell.length_b   1.000
_cell.length_c   1.000
_cell.angle_alpha   90.00
_cell.angle_beta   90.00
_cell.angle_gamma   90.00
#
_symmetry.space_group_name_H-M   'P 1'
#
loop_
_entity.id
_entity.type
_entity.pdbx_description
1 polymer ?
#
loop_
_entity_poly.entity_id
_entity_poly.type
_entity_poly.pdbx_seq_one_letter_code
_entity_poly.pdbx_strand_id
1 'polypeptide(L)'
;MTDWLEILRKQTETCSAMRKEVPKMLANPDIVAEQVKALYQALEEQAQFVEQLARTLEDNDYDFDVVKAAEELEEYYADLAAVAAEKLKRLMG
;
A
#
# COMPACT_ATOMS: atom_id res chain seq x y z
N MET A 1 18.26 -10.20 14.44
CA MET A 1 17.58 -8.92 14.69
C MET A 1 16.96 -8.52 13.36
N THR A 2 15.66 -8.24 13.33
CA THR A 2 14.99 -7.82 12.09
C THR A 2 15.47 -6.42 11.74
N ASP A 3 15.91 -6.19 10.50
CA ASP A 3 16.28 -4.86 10.02
C ASP A 3 15.02 -4.12 9.53
N TRP A 4 14.36 -3.45 10.45
CA TRP A 4 13.11 -2.73 10.18
C TRP A 4 13.29 -1.56 9.22
N LEU A 5 14.47 -0.92 9.19
CA LEU A 5 14.78 0.16 8.26
C LEU A 5 14.95 -0.34 6.82
N GLU A 6 15.60 -1.50 6.65
CA GLU A 6 15.68 -2.13 5.33
C GLU A 6 14.30 -2.53 4.82
N ILE A 7 13.42 -3.03 5.70
CA ILE A 7 12.03 -3.37 5.36
C ILE A 7 11.26 -2.11 4.95
N LEU A 8 11.35 -1.02 5.73
CA LEU A 8 10.70 0.24 5.39
C LEU A 8 11.15 0.75 4.02
N ARG A 9 12.47 0.76 3.77
CA ARG A 9 13.02 1.19 2.48
C ARG A 9 12.45 0.38 1.31
N LYS A 10 12.44 -0.96 1.44
CA LYS A 10 11.89 -1.86 0.42
C LYS A 10 10.40 -1.61 0.17
N GLN A 11 9.64 -1.33 1.23
CA GLN A 11 8.22 -1.00 1.11
C GLN A 11 8.03 0.35 0.40
N THR A 12 8.85 1.37 0.70
CA THR A 12 8.83 2.65 -0.01
C THR A 12 9.12 2.49 -1.51
N GLU A 13 10.14 1.69 -1.86
CA GLU A 13 10.48 1.39 -3.26
C GLU A 13 9.32 0.67 -3.97
N THR A 14 8.71 -0.29 -3.30
CA THR A 14 7.57 -1.05 -3.81
C THR A 14 6.34 -0.17 -4.02
N CYS A 15 5.97 0.66 -3.03
CA CYS A 15 4.85 1.59 -3.13
C CYS A 15 5.07 2.60 -4.27
N SER A 16 6.29 3.11 -4.44
CA SER A 16 6.64 4.02 -5.54
C SER A 16 6.41 3.37 -6.92
N ALA A 17 6.73 2.08 -7.06
CA ALA A 17 6.41 1.32 -8.27
C ALA A 17 4.90 1.11 -8.44
N MET A 18 4.20 0.68 -7.38
CA MET A 18 2.76 0.45 -7.41
C MET A 18 1.96 1.71 -7.73
N ARG A 19 2.37 2.88 -7.22
CA ARG A 19 1.75 4.18 -7.56
C ARG A 19 1.76 4.50 -9.05
N LYS A 20 2.71 3.93 -9.80
CA LYS A 20 2.80 4.11 -11.26
C LYS A 20 2.05 3.02 -12.01
N GLU A 21 2.08 1.79 -11.53
CA GLU A 21 1.52 0.63 -12.22
C GLU A 21 0.03 0.43 -11.96
N VAL A 22 -0.43 0.64 -10.72
CA VAL A 22 -1.85 0.47 -10.34
C VAL A 22 -2.78 1.33 -11.21
N PRO A 23 -2.54 2.65 -11.41
CA PRO A 23 -3.40 3.45 -12.28
C PRO A 23 -3.43 2.94 -13.72
N LYS A 24 -2.31 2.45 -14.26
CA LYS A 24 -2.24 1.88 -15.61
C LYS A 24 -3.05 0.59 -15.72
N MET A 25 -2.93 -0.29 -14.72
CA MET A 25 -3.72 -1.52 -14.65
C MET A 25 -5.22 -1.21 -14.60
N LEU A 26 -5.64 -0.27 -13.74
CA LEU A 26 -7.05 0.11 -13.59
C LEU A 26 -7.62 0.85 -14.81
N ALA A 27 -6.76 1.48 -15.61
CA ALA A 27 -7.11 2.11 -16.89
C ALA A 27 -7.29 1.11 -18.03
N ASN A 28 -6.86 -0.14 -17.88
CA ASN A 28 -7.07 -1.18 -18.89
C ASN A 28 -8.58 -1.42 -19.10
N PRO A 29 -9.12 -1.25 -20.32
CA PRO A 29 -10.55 -1.47 -20.58
C PRO A 29 -10.98 -2.93 -20.41
N ASP A 30 -10.06 -3.89 -20.55
CA ASP A 30 -10.33 -5.32 -20.44
C ASP A 30 -10.19 -5.87 -19.01
N ILE A 31 -9.93 -5.00 -18.02
CA ILE A 31 -9.80 -5.43 -16.62
C ILE A 31 -11.14 -5.92 -16.07
N VAL A 32 -11.13 -7.12 -15.49
CA VAL A 32 -12.33 -7.73 -14.89
C VAL A 32 -12.39 -7.50 -13.38
N ALA A 33 -13.60 -7.55 -12.81
CA ALA A 33 -13.84 -7.27 -11.41
C ALA A 33 -12.99 -8.13 -10.45
N GLU A 34 -12.76 -9.40 -10.79
CA GLU A 34 -11.93 -10.32 -9.99
C GLU A 34 -10.48 -9.85 -9.89
N GLN A 35 -9.91 -9.31 -10.98
CA GLN A 35 -8.55 -8.77 -10.98
C GLN A 35 -8.47 -7.50 -10.13
N VAL A 36 -9.47 -6.60 -10.23
CA VAL A 36 -9.53 -5.39 -9.41
C VAL A 36 -9.71 -5.73 -7.93
N LYS A 37 -10.53 -6.74 -7.63
CA LYS A 37 -10.74 -7.22 -6.25
C LYS A 37 -9.45 -7.78 -5.65
N ALA A 38 -8.73 -8.63 -6.39
CA ALA A 38 -7.45 -9.16 -5.94
C ALA A 38 -6.42 -8.03 -5.70
N LEU A 39 -6.39 -7.03 -6.58
CA LEU A 39 -5.52 -5.86 -6.41
C LEU A 39 -5.90 -5.05 -5.17
N TYR A 40 -7.20 -4.76 -4.97
CA TYR A 40 -7.69 -4.08 -3.77
C TYR A 40 -7.27 -4.82 -2.50
N GLN A 41 -7.49 -6.13 -2.42
CA GLN A 41 -7.10 -6.93 -1.26
C GLN A 41 -5.59 -6.88 -1.00
N ALA A 42 -4.78 -7.00 -2.05
CA ALA A 42 -3.32 -6.93 -1.90
C ALA A 42 -2.86 -5.55 -1.40
N LEU A 43 -3.50 -4.45 -1.83
CA LEU A 43 -3.16 -3.10 -1.37
C LEU A 43 -3.56 -2.87 0.09
N GLU A 44 -4.72 -3.38 0.51
CA GLU A 44 -5.15 -3.35 1.92
C GLU A 44 -4.18 -4.14 2.81
N GLU A 45 -3.74 -5.33 2.36
CA GLU A 45 -2.76 -6.13 3.10
C GLU A 45 -1.42 -5.39 3.25
N GLN A 46 -0.98 -4.65 2.24
CA GLN A 46 0.22 -3.82 2.35
C GLN A 46 0.02 -2.64 3.30
N ALA A 47 -1.13 -1.95 3.26
CA ALA A 47 -1.42 -0.88 4.21
C ALA A 47 -1.37 -1.38 5.66
N GLN A 48 -2.03 -2.51 5.96
CA GLN A 48 -2.01 -3.14 7.27
C GLN A 48 -0.61 -3.60 7.70
N PHE A 49 0.20 -4.10 6.76
CA PHE A 49 1.58 -4.46 7.05
C PHE A 49 2.40 -3.23 7.44
N VAL A 50 2.26 -2.12 6.70
CA VAL A 50 3.00 -0.89 6.98
C VAL A 50 2.51 -0.22 8.27
N GLU A 51 1.22 -0.28 8.60
CA GLU A 51 0.69 0.15 9.90
C GLU A 51 1.39 -0.61 11.06
N GLN A 52 1.51 -1.93 10.95
CA GLN A 52 2.21 -2.75 11.94
C GLN A 52 3.71 -2.44 11.98
N LEU A 53 4.32 -2.12 10.83
CA LEU A 53 5.70 -1.70 10.76
C LEU A 53 5.91 -0.36 11.49
N ALA A 54 5.04 0.63 11.27
CA ALA A 54 5.10 1.93 11.95
C ALA A 54 5.03 1.77 13.47
N ARG A 55 4.07 0.98 13.96
CA ARG A 55 3.96 0.64 15.40
C ARG A 55 5.21 -0.05 15.93
N THR A 56 5.76 -0.98 15.16
CA THR A 56 6.98 -1.68 15.56
C THR A 56 8.18 -0.73 15.64
N LEU A 57 8.29 0.22 14.71
CA LEU A 57 9.33 1.25 14.73
C LEU A 57 9.17 2.15 15.96
N GLU A 58 7.94 2.57 16.28
CA GLU A 58 7.63 3.35 17.49
C GLU A 58 8.00 2.58 18.77
N ASP A 59 7.57 1.31 18.89
CA ASP A 59 7.83 0.43 20.04
C ASP A 59 9.33 0.15 20.26
N ASN A 60 10.17 0.34 19.25
CA ASN A 60 11.61 0.14 19.31
C ASN A 60 12.39 1.47 19.42
N ASP A 61 11.73 2.57 19.79
CA ASP A 61 12.33 3.91 19.97
C ASP A 61 13.08 4.43 18.72
N TYR A 62 12.60 4.09 17.52
CA TYR A 62 13.13 4.70 16.29
C TYR A 62 12.76 6.20 16.23
N ASP A 63 13.58 6.97 15.51
CA ASP A 63 13.34 8.41 15.33
C ASP A 63 11.93 8.71 14.80
N PHE A 64 11.34 9.80 15.30
CA PHE A 64 10.01 10.26 14.89
C PHE A 64 9.86 10.37 13.37
N ASP A 65 10.88 10.86 12.67
CA ASP A 65 10.86 11.00 11.21
C ASP A 65 10.78 9.64 10.49
N VAL A 66 11.33 8.57 11.10
CA VAL A 66 11.27 7.20 10.56
C VAL A 66 9.87 6.62 10.74
N VAL A 67 9.28 6.79 11.93
CA VAL A 67 7.90 6.36 12.20
C VAL A 67 6.93 7.07 11.26
N LYS A 68 7.06 8.40 11.14
CA LYS A 68 6.25 9.20 10.24
C LYS A 68 6.38 8.78 8.77
N ALA A 69 7.59 8.43 8.32
CA ALA A 69 7.77 7.93 6.96
C ALA A 69 7.06 6.59 6.71
N ALA A 70 6.91 5.75 7.74
CA ALA A 70 6.10 4.53 7.67
C ALA A 70 4.59 4.86 7.65
N GLU A 71 4.12 5.80 8.46
CA GLU A 71 2.72 6.25 8.44
C GLU A 71 2.33 6.85 7.08
N GLU A 72 3.15 7.73 6.51
CA GLU A 72 2.92 8.29 5.17
C GLU A 72 2.86 7.17 4.09
N LEU A 73 3.65 6.11 4.27
CA LEU A 73 3.65 4.97 3.38
C LEU A 73 2.38 4.12 3.52
N GLU A 74 1.83 3.99 4.72
CA GLU A 74 0.54 3.33 4.97
C GLU A 74 -0.60 4.08 4.31
N GLU A 75 -0.69 5.41 4.52
CA GLU A 75 -1.67 6.28 3.83
C GLU A 75 -1.59 6.10 2.31
N TYR A 76 -0.37 5.96 1.79
CA TYR A 76 -0.16 5.78 0.37
C TYR A 76 -0.68 4.46 -0.20
N TYR A 77 -0.63 3.39 0.57
CA TYR A 77 -1.25 2.11 0.20
C TYR A 77 -2.76 2.17 0.33
N ALA A 78 -3.27 2.82 1.39
CA ALA A 78 -4.70 3.03 1.60
C ALA A 78 -5.34 3.85 0.46
N ASP A 79 -4.66 4.89 -0.03
CA ASP A 79 -5.09 5.66 -1.21
C ASP A 79 -5.22 4.78 -2.46
N LEU A 80 -4.22 3.93 -2.72
CA LEU A 80 -4.26 3.02 -3.87
C LEU A 80 -5.40 2.00 -3.73
N ALA A 81 -5.61 1.47 -2.52
CA ALA A 81 -6.71 0.57 -2.23
C ALA A 81 -8.06 1.27 -2.45
N ALA A 82 -8.22 2.52 -2.03
CA ALA A 82 -9.43 3.30 -2.25
C ALA A 82 -9.72 3.48 -3.76
N VAL A 83 -8.71 3.78 -4.57
CA VAL A 83 -8.85 3.89 -6.04
C VAL A 83 -9.26 2.56 -6.65
N ALA A 84 -8.66 1.44 -6.22
CA ALA A 84 -9.04 0.10 -6.67
C ALA A 84 -10.47 -0.26 -6.25
N ALA A 85 -10.88 0.05 -5.01
CA ALA A 85 -12.23 -0.16 -4.51
C ALA A 85 -13.28 0.64 -5.31
N GLU A 86 -12.96 1.90 -5.65
CA GLU A 86 -13.86 2.73 -6.46
C GLU A 86 -14.03 2.16 -7.88
N LYS A 87 -12.95 1.67 -8.49
CA LYS A 87 -13.02 0.97 -9.78
C LYS A 87 -13.83 -0.33 -9.66
N LEU A 88 -13.64 -1.11 -8.60
CA LEU A 88 -14.38 -2.35 -8.36
C LEU A 88 -15.88 -2.09 -8.25
N LYS A 89 -16.27 -1.05 -7.50
CA LYS A 89 -17.67 -0.62 -7.38
C LYS A 89 -18.29 -0.31 -8.74
N ARG A 90 -17.58 0.43 -9.61
CA ARG A 90 -18.04 0.75 -10.97
C ARG A 90 -18.22 -0.50 -11.86
N LEU A 91 -17.42 -1.55 -11.65
CA LEU A 91 -17.54 -2.81 -12.39
C LEU A 91 -18.68 -3.70 -11.89
N MET A 92 -19.05 -3.59 -10.62
CA MET A 92 -20.10 -4.41 -10.00
C MET A 92 -21.51 -3.81 -10.08
N GLY A 93 -21.63 -2.49 -10.34
CA GLY A 93 -22.92 -1.78 -10.45
C GLY A 93 -23.36 -1.17 -9.12
#